data_AF-R1DCT8-F1
#
_entry.id   AF-R1DCT8-F1
#
_cell.length_a   1.000
_cell.length_b   1.000
_cell.length_c   1.000
_cell.angle_alpha   90.00
_cell.angle_beta   90.00
_cell.angle_gamma   90.00
#
_symmetry.space_group_name_H-M   'P 1'
#
loop_
_entity.id
_entity.type
_entity.pdbx_description
1 polymer ?
#
loop_
_entity_poly.entity_id
_entity_poly.type
_entity_poly.pdbx_seq_one_letter_code
_entity_poly.pdbx_strand_id
1 'polypeptide(L)'
;MPPLLHVRLLALASLLAPCPADELPPVEAIEAWAHEQGLLSRSLRLSDSTETGVGVVAAADIPAGALLVRSPAPLCVTAARARADPGVGPLLLRAEATGPAVDDNVAMAAFLMRAVDVPPPELAPWIRALPASFDLPLTWSEPELLQLQASPARLRAEALRRWSRAEYARIFGAWSEPLDFEGSLSRWTWALSAVWSRSFMLGAVEGSWRVLAPVADLLNHASHVEGAGEAEQGSEQGLELGRSTPPAAKMELHARGDSPRHWHSAAGAAGAGGESYESLPLSDEALTLVATREVSAGEEVHILLLQLRDERDRAEIEPR
;
A
#
# COMPACT_ATOMS: atom_id res chain seq x y z
N MET A 1 -12.14 -20.35 -50.80
CA MET A 1 -12.76 -19.54 -49.73
C MET A 1 -13.87 -20.35 -49.06
N PRO A 2 -13.67 -20.83 -47.82
CA PRO A 2 -14.75 -21.30 -46.96
C PRO A 2 -15.05 -20.29 -45.82
N PRO A 3 -16.20 -20.40 -45.15
CA PRO A 3 -16.86 -19.28 -44.47
C PRO A 3 -16.37 -19.03 -43.04
N LEU A 4 -16.42 -17.75 -42.65
CA LEU A 4 -16.15 -17.23 -41.31
C LEU A 4 -17.18 -17.77 -40.30
N LEU A 5 -16.75 -18.68 -39.45
CA LEU A 5 -17.46 -19.09 -38.24
C LEU A 5 -17.36 -17.95 -37.21
N HIS A 6 -18.48 -17.27 -36.96
CA HIS A 6 -18.65 -16.38 -35.82
C HIS A 6 -18.71 -17.21 -34.55
N VAL A 7 -17.55 -17.44 -33.91
CA VAL A 7 -17.51 -17.96 -32.55
C VAL A 7 -17.73 -16.79 -31.60
N ARG A 8 -18.98 -16.63 -31.14
CA ARG A 8 -19.29 -15.84 -29.96
C ARG A 8 -18.55 -16.48 -28.78
N LEU A 9 -17.50 -15.81 -28.30
CA LEU A 9 -16.89 -16.12 -27.00
C LEU A 9 -17.96 -15.85 -25.93
N LEU A 10 -18.60 -16.91 -25.45
CA LEU A 10 -19.31 -16.88 -24.18
C LEU A 10 -18.22 -16.68 -23.12
N ALA A 11 -18.25 -15.52 -22.47
CA ALA A 11 -17.48 -15.25 -21.27
C ALA A 11 -17.79 -16.34 -20.24
N LEU A 12 -16.83 -17.25 -20.04
CA LEU A 12 -16.83 -18.13 -18.89
C LEU A 12 -16.52 -17.23 -17.69
N ALA A 13 -17.58 -16.87 -16.97
CA ALA A 13 -17.50 -16.27 -15.66
C ALA A 13 -16.51 -17.10 -14.82
N SER A 14 -15.41 -16.45 -14.46
CA SER A 14 -14.40 -17.01 -13.57
C SER A 14 -15.11 -17.36 -12.27
N LEU A 15 -15.09 -18.63 -11.89
CA LEU A 15 -15.57 -19.12 -10.59
C LEU A 15 -14.59 -18.66 -9.50
N LEU A 16 -14.59 -17.37 -9.22
CA LEU A 16 -14.00 -16.75 -8.05
C LEU A 16 -15.15 -16.47 -7.08
N ALA A 17 -15.05 -17.00 -5.87
CA ALA A 17 -15.97 -16.64 -4.79
C ALA A 17 -15.96 -15.12 -4.60
N PRO A 18 -17.12 -14.48 -4.34
CA PRO A 18 -17.20 -13.03 -4.23
C PRO A 18 -16.34 -12.50 -3.08
N CYS A 19 -15.51 -11.51 -3.41
CA CYS A 19 -14.78 -10.64 -2.49
C CYS A 19 -15.76 -9.66 -1.80
N PRO A 20 -15.37 -8.84 -0.79
CA PRO A 20 -16.33 -8.29 0.19
C PRO A 20 -17.49 -7.51 -0.46
N ALA A 21 -18.71 -7.98 -0.16
CA ALA A 21 -20.04 -7.49 -0.54
C ALA A 21 -20.31 -7.33 -2.04
N ASP A 22 -21.49 -7.80 -2.49
CA ASP A 22 -21.98 -7.69 -3.88
C ASP A 22 -22.05 -6.23 -4.39
N GLU A 23 -22.00 -5.24 -3.49
CA GLU A 23 -21.87 -3.82 -3.80
C GLU A 23 -20.92 -3.13 -2.81
N LEU A 24 -19.90 -2.45 -3.34
CA LEU A 24 -19.06 -1.53 -2.55
C LEU A 24 -19.95 -0.42 -1.98
N PRO A 25 -19.68 0.10 -0.77
CA PRO A 25 -20.40 1.24 -0.25
C PRO A 25 -20.24 2.42 -1.23
N PRO A 26 -21.29 3.26 -1.39
CA PRO A 26 -21.18 4.48 -2.16
C PRO A 26 -19.99 5.30 -1.68
N VAL A 27 -19.25 5.90 -2.62
CA VAL A 27 -18.05 6.72 -2.33
C VAL A 27 -18.37 7.80 -1.30
N GLU A 28 -19.58 8.35 -1.35
CA GLU A 28 -20.11 9.36 -0.44
C GLU A 28 -20.18 8.87 1.02
N ALA A 29 -20.47 7.58 1.24
CA ALA A 29 -20.52 7.01 2.58
C ALA A 29 -19.12 6.96 3.23
N ILE A 30 -18.10 6.70 2.42
CA ILE A 30 -16.70 6.65 2.86
C ILE A 30 -16.15 8.05 3.08
N GLU A 31 -16.49 8.99 2.20
CA GLU A 31 -16.17 10.39 2.39
C GLU A 31 -16.79 10.94 3.70
N ALA A 32 -18.08 10.68 3.93
CA ALA A 32 -18.77 11.13 5.13
C ALA A 32 -18.10 10.57 6.40
N TRP A 33 -17.84 9.26 6.43
CA TRP A 33 -17.11 8.63 7.53
C TRP A 33 -15.72 9.25 7.73
N ALA A 34 -14.95 9.44 6.65
CA ALA A 34 -13.60 10.00 6.73
C ALA A 34 -13.60 11.44 7.29
N HIS A 35 -14.58 12.26 6.94
CA HIS A 35 -14.74 13.60 7.51
C HIS A 35 -15.23 13.60 8.95
N GLU A 36 -16.16 12.72 9.32
CA GLU A 36 -16.66 12.58 10.69
C GLU A 36 -15.56 12.13 11.65
N GLN A 37 -14.69 11.23 11.20
CA GLN A 37 -13.51 10.78 11.96
C GLN A 37 -12.33 11.76 11.92
N GLY A 38 -12.43 12.86 11.16
CA GLY A 38 -11.36 13.84 11.01
C GLY A 38 -10.12 13.31 10.28
N LEU A 39 -10.30 12.29 9.43
CA LEU A 39 -9.23 11.66 8.65
C LEU A 39 -8.95 12.40 7.34
N LEU A 40 -10.00 12.94 6.71
CA LEU A 40 -9.94 13.69 5.45
C LEU A 40 -10.29 15.16 5.69
N SER A 41 -9.44 16.08 5.23
CA SER A 41 -9.71 17.51 5.27
C SER A 41 -11.00 17.85 4.52
N ARG A 42 -11.80 18.79 5.04
CA ARG A 42 -13.02 19.31 4.37
C ARG A 42 -12.74 20.01 3.03
N SER A 43 -11.47 20.32 2.75
CA SER A 43 -11.04 20.85 1.45
C SER A 43 -10.86 19.78 0.38
N LEU A 44 -11.09 18.50 0.72
CA LEU A 44 -11.00 17.36 -0.18
C LEU A 44 -12.35 16.64 -0.25
N ARG A 45 -12.58 15.97 -1.37
CA ARG A 45 -13.70 15.06 -1.58
C ARG A 45 -13.21 13.84 -2.36
N LEU A 46 -13.90 12.72 -2.18
CA LEU A 46 -13.64 11.53 -2.97
C LEU A 46 -14.32 11.69 -4.35
N SER A 47 -13.71 11.10 -5.37
CA SER A 47 -14.25 11.10 -6.72
C SER A 47 -14.02 9.73 -7.34
N ASP A 48 -15.05 9.19 -7.97
CA ASP A 48 -14.88 8.00 -8.82
C ASP A 48 -14.33 8.45 -10.19
N SER A 49 -13.10 8.05 -10.50
CA SER A 49 -12.48 8.27 -11.81
C SER A 49 -12.52 6.96 -12.61
N THR A 50 -12.97 7.03 -13.86
CA THR A 50 -13.06 5.84 -14.72
C THR A 50 -11.69 5.22 -15.03
N GLU A 51 -10.60 5.98 -14.91
CA GLU A 51 -9.25 5.51 -15.26
C GLU A 51 -8.47 4.94 -14.08
N THR A 52 -8.58 5.56 -12.90
CA THR A 52 -7.78 5.20 -11.72
C THR A 52 -8.62 4.60 -10.58
N GLY A 53 -9.93 4.50 -10.77
CA GLY A 53 -10.89 4.14 -9.72
C GLY A 53 -11.17 5.33 -8.79
N VAL A 54 -11.53 5.02 -7.54
CA VAL A 54 -11.76 6.05 -6.52
C VAL A 54 -10.46 6.80 -6.23
N GLY A 55 -10.49 8.13 -6.41
CA GLY A 55 -9.42 9.05 -6.09
C GLY A 55 -9.89 10.21 -5.21
N VAL A 56 -9.01 11.19 -5.03
CA VAL A 56 -9.25 12.36 -4.17
C VAL A 56 -9.08 13.63 -5.00
N VAL A 57 -10.02 14.56 -4.87
CA VAL A 57 -9.99 15.85 -5.57
C VAL A 57 -10.18 17.02 -4.60
N ALA A 58 -9.65 18.18 -4.95
CA ALA A 58 -9.82 19.40 -4.17
C ALA A 58 -11.28 19.90 -4.28
N ALA A 59 -11.95 20.07 -3.13
CA ALA A 59 -13.28 20.66 -3.03
C ALA A 59 -13.24 22.20 -2.91
N ALA A 60 -12.08 22.74 -2.53
CA ALA A 60 -11.78 24.16 -2.43
C ALA A 60 -10.30 24.39 -2.75
N ASP A 61 -9.88 25.64 -2.95
CA ASP A 61 -8.46 25.97 -3.06
C ASP A 61 -7.72 25.59 -1.77
N ILE A 62 -6.57 24.94 -1.92
CA ILE A 62 -5.77 24.41 -0.81
C ILE A 62 -4.41 25.10 -0.82
N PRO A 63 -4.01 25.78 0.27
CA PRO A 63 -2.70 26.39 0.34
C PRO A 63 -1.60 25.34 0.57
N ALA A 64 -0.38 25.65 0.12
CA ALA A 64 0.79 24.84 0.46
C ALA A 64 0.95 24.72 1.99
N GLY A 65 1.35 23.54 2.46
CA GLY A 65 1.47 23.20 3.88
C GLY A 65 0.16 22.84 4.58
N ALA A 66 -1.00 22.91 3.89
CA ALA A 66 -2.27 22.49 4.47
C ALA A 66 -2.29 20.99 4.79
N LEU A 67 -2.84 20.63 5.95
CA LEU A 67 -3.12 19.24 6.31
C LEU A 67 -4.24 18.68 5.42
N LEU A 68 -3.96 17.59 4.73
CA LEU A 68 -4.86 16.93 3.79
C LEU A 68 -5.50 15.69 4.41
N VAL A 69 -4.66 14.80 4.93
CA VAL A 69 -5.07 13.54 5.55
C VAL A 69 -4.37 13.37 6.88
N ARG A 70 -5.08 12.81 7.85
CA ARG A 70 -4.54 12.38 9.13
C ARG A 70 -5.07 11.00 9.46
N SER A 71 -4.21 9.99 9.47
CA SER A 71 -4.55 8.63 9.89
C SER A 71 -3.91 8.37 11.26
N PRO A 72 -4.68 8.43 12.36
CA PRO A 72 -4.21 8.06 13.69
C PRO A 72 -3.67 6.63 13.67
N ALA A 73 -2.54 6.38 14.35
CA ALA A 73 -1.96 5.05 14.41
C ALA A 73 -2.89 3.95 14.93
N PRO A 74 -3.81 4.20 15.89
CA PRO A 74 -4.80 3.21 16.28
C PRO A 74 -5.79 2.81 15.17
N LEU A 75 -5.92 3.59 14.10
CA LEU A 75 -6.70 3.24 12.91
C LEU A 75 -5.85 2.62 11.80
N CYS A 76 -4.53 2.66 11.92
CA CYS A 76 -3.65 2.02 10.97
C CYS A 76 -3.63 0.50 11.16
N VAL A 77 -3.46 -0.22 10.06
CA VAL A 77 -3.16 -1.66 10.08
C VAL A 77 -1.66 -1.83 9.94
N THR A 78 -1.06 -2.49 10.93
CA THR A 78 0.38 -2.75 11.04
C THR A 78 0.60 -4.22 11.36
N ALA A 79 1.83 -4.70 11.18
CA ALA A 79 2.18 -6.06 11.57
C ALA A 79 2.06 -6.27 13.09
N ALA A 80 2.33 -5.24 13.90
CA ALA A 80 2.10 -5.27 15.35
C ALA A 80 0.61 -5.46 15.69
N ARG A 81 -0.29 -4.73 15.00
CA ARG A 81 -1.73 -4.91 15.15
C ARG A 81 -2.18 -6.31 14.74
N ALA A 82 -1.64 -6.85 13.65
CA ALA A 82 -1.93 -8.19 13.20
C ALA A 82 -1.49 -9.27 14.22
N ARG A 83 -0.32 -9.11 14.84
CA ARG A 83 0.18 -10.01 15.88
C ARG A 83 -0.62 -9.93 17.18
N ALA A 84 -1.15 -8.75 17.51
CA ALA A 84 -2.01 -8.54 18.67
C ALA A 84 -3.46 -9.00 18.46
N ASP A 85 -3.87 -9.27 17.21
CA ASP A 85 -5.23 -9.72 16.90
C ASP A 85 -5.49 -11.13 17.46
N PRO A 86 -6.59 -11.38 18.18
CA PRO A 86 -6.84 -12.67 18.81
C PRO A 86 -7.16 -13.81 17.83
N GLY A 87 -7.65 -13.52 16.62
CA GLY A 87 -7.95 -14.54 15.62
C GLY A 87 -6.77 -14.85 14.69
N VAL A 88 -5.90 -13.86 14.45
CA VAL A 88 -4.76 -13.99 13.52
C VAL A 88 -3.42 -14.17 14.24
N GLY A 89 -3.21 -13.52 15.38
CA GLY A 89 -1.97 -13.59 16.16
C GLY A 89 -1.49 -15.01 16.45
N PRO A 90 -2.36 -15.95 16.89
CA PRO A 90 -1.98 -17.35 17.09
C PRO A 90 -1.47 -18.06 15.82
N LEU A 91 -2.03 -17.74 14.65
CA LEU A 91 -1.60 -18.28 13.36
C LEU A 91 -0.16 -17.83 13.05
N LEU A 92 0.08 -16.52 13.21
CA LEU A 92 1.38 -15.91 12.96
C LEU A 92 2.45 -16.46 13.92
N LEU A 93 2.15 -16.47 15.22
CA LEU A 93 3.05 -16.98 16.26
C LEU A 93 3.47 -18.43 15.98
N ARG A 94 2.52 -19.28 15.57
CA ARG A 94 2.82 -20.66 15.21
C ARG A 94 3.71 -20.76 13.97
N ALA A 95 3.40 -19.97 12.95
CA ALA A 95 4.18 -19.97 11.71
C ALA A 95 5.63 -19.52 11.98
N GLU A 96 5.83 -18.56 12.87
CA GLU A 96 7.14 -18.10 13.35
C GLU A 96 7.85 -19.15 14.23
N ALA A 97 7.11 -19.90 15.04
CA ALA A 97 7.68 -20.96 15.87
C ALA A 97 8.26 -22.14 15.06
N THR A 98 7.87 -22.27 13.79
CA THR A 98 8.24 -23.40 12.91
C THR A 98 9.08 -22.97 11.71
N GLY A 99 9.46 -21.70 11.61
CA GLY A 99 10.13 -21.13 10.45
C GLY A 99 10.75 -19.75 10.72
N PRO A 100 11.10 -19.01 9.67
CA PRO A 100 11.56 -17.63 9.82
C PRO A 100 10.43 -16.71 10.33
N ALA A 101 10.83 -15.53 10.82
CA ALA A 101 9.90 -14.47 11.20
C ALA A 101 8.95 -14.15 10.03
N VAL A 102 7.67 -13.89 10.36
CA VAL A 102 6.67 -13.54 9.35
C VAL A 102 6.93 -12.10 8.90
N ASP A 103 7.02 -11.89 7.58
CA ASP A 103 7.12 -10.57 6.97
C ASP A 103 5.92 -9.69 7.31
N ASP A 104 6.14 -8.39 7.47
CA ASP A 104 5.09 -7.45 7.85
C ASP A 104 3.91 -7.42 6.87
N ASN A 105 4.17 -7.56 5.55
CA ASN A 105 3.09 -7.64 4.56
C ASN A 105 2.22 -8.88 4.78
N VAL A 106 2.86 -9.99 5.12
CA VAL A 106 2.21 -11.29 5.34
C VAL A 106 1.36 -11.24 6.60
N ALA A 107 1.87 -10.64 7.68
CA ALA A 107 1.10 -10.41 8.90
C ALA A 107 -0.11 -9.50 8.65
N MET A 108 0.09 -8.36 7.98
CA MET A 108 -1.00 -7.42 7.64
C MET A 108 -2.04 -8.06 6.71
N ALA A 109 -1.63 -8.90 5.77
CA ALA A 109 -2.53 -9.61 4.88
C ALA A 109 -3.41 -10.59 5.67
N ALA A 110 -2.83 -11.37 6.57
CA ALA A 110 -3.59 -12.28 7.44
C ALA A 110 -4.62 -11.52 8.30
N PHE A 111 -4.25 -10.35 8.83
CA PHE A 111 -5.19 -9.46 9.52
C PHE A 111 -6.35 -9.03 8.62
N LEU A 112 -6.07 -8.57 7.40
CA LEU A 112 -7.11 -8.16 6.46
C LEU A 112 -8.07 -9.29 6.08
N MET A 113 -7.58 -10.54 5.96
CA MET A 113 -8.46 -11.68 5.70
C MET A 113 -9.56 -11.78 6.76
N ARG A 114 -9.18 -11.72 8.04
CA ARG A 114 -10.13 -11.76 9.14
C ARG A 114 -11.00 -10.51 9.22
N ALA A 115 -10.38 -9.34 9.02
CA ALA A 115 -11.06 -8.06 9.15
C ALA A 115 -12.22 -7.90 8.15
N VAL A 116 -12.22 -8.61 7.02
CA VAL A 116 -13.36 -8.63 6.11
C VAL A 116 -14.61 -9.25 6.76
N ASP A 117 -14.47 -10.39 7.43
CA ASP A 117 -15.59 -11.11 8.02
C ASP A 117 -15.94 -10.59 9.43
N VAL A 118 -14.91 -10.17 10.16
CA VAL A 118 -15.00 -9.67 11.54
C VAL A 118 -14.28 -8.32 11.65
N PRO A 119 -14.82 -7.24 11.03
CA PRO A 119 -14.17 -5.94 11.02
C PRO A 119 -14.14 -5.32 12.42
N PRO A 120 -12.99 -4.76 12.86
CA PRO A 120 -12.99 -3.82 13.97
C PRO A 120 -13.99 -2.69 13.70
N PRO A 121 -14.84 -2.30 14.65
CA PRO A 121 -15.91 -1.32 14.42
C PRO A 121 -15.41 -0.01 13.80
N GLU A 122 -14.24 0.45 14.23
CA GLU A 122 -13.60 1.68 13.77
C GLU A 122 -13.03 1.59 12.36
N LEU A 123 -12.75 0.39 11.85
CA LEU A 123 -12.25 0.14 10.49
C LEU A 123 -13.34 -0.34 9.53
N ALA A 124 -14.51 -0.70 10.04
CA ALA A 124 -15.54 -1.38 9.25
C ALA A 124 -15.96 -0.60 7.99
N PRO A 125 -16.12 0.74 8.01
CA PRO A 125 -16.41 1.50 6.79
C PRO A 125 -15.30 1.40 5.75
N TRP A 126 -14.03 1.56 6.16
CA TRP A 126 -12.87 1.46 5.27
C TRP A 126 -12.69 0.05 4.71
N ILE A 127 -12.81 -0.99 5.54
CA ILE A 127 -12.68 -2.39 5.09
C ILE A 127 -13.71 -2.72 4.01
N ARG A 128 -14.96 -2.29 4.21
CA ARG A 128 -16.02 -2.49 3.22
C ARG A 128 -15.79 -1.73 1.92
N ALA A 129 -15.01 -0.65 1.95
CA ALA A 129 -14.67 0.16 0.79
C ALA A 129 -13.44 -0.33 0.02
N LEU A 130 -12.71 -1.32 0.54
CA LEU A 130 -11.54 -1.84 -0.16
C LEU A 130 -11.98 -2.46 -1.51
N PRO A 131 -11.20 -2.27 -2.59
CA PRO A 131 -11.53 -2.84 -3.89
C PRO A 131 -11.76 -4.35 -3.81
N ALA A 132 -12.81 -4.81 -4.51
CA ALA A 132 -13.11 -6.24 -4.61
C ALA A 132 -11.99 -7.02 -5.33
N SER A 133 -11.24 -6.37 -6.21
CA SER A 133 -10.13 -6.95 -6.96
C SER A 133 -8.99 -5.96 -7.14
N PHE A 134 -7.79 -6.47 -7.37
CA PHE A 134 -6.59 -5.70 -7.66
C PHE A 134 -5.94 -6.18 -8.94
N ASP A 135 -5.40 -5.24 -9.71
CA ASP A 135 -4.65 -5.54 -10.93
C ASP A 135 -3.16 -5.68 -10.60
N LEU A 136 -2.75 -6.88 -10.18
CA LEU A 136 -1.36 -7.20 -9.87
C LEU A 136 -0.98 -8.52 -10.56
N PRO A 137 0.30 -8.73 -10.92
CA PRO A 137 0.74 -10.00 -11.48
C PRO A 137 0.47 -11.22 -10.58
N LEU A 138 0.12 -11.02 -9.31
CA LEU A 138 -0.35 -12.07 -8.42
C LEU A 138 -1.77 -12.58 -8.78
N THR A 139 -2.65 -11.73 -9.29
CA THR A 139 -4.06 -12.00 -9.60
C THR A 139 -4.32 -12.31 -11.09
N TRP A 140 -3.36 -12.02 -11.97
CA TRP A 140 -3.50 -12.26 -13.41
C TRP A 140 -3.79 -13.73 -13.76
N SER A 141 -4.47 -13.95 -14.87
CA SER A 141 -4.56 -15.25 -15.53
C SER A 141 -3.22 -15.65 -16.15
N GLU A 142 -3.05 -16.94 -16.46
CA GLU A 142 -1.86 -17.41 -17.19
C GLU A 142 -1.72 -16.74 -18.57
N PRO A 143 -2.79 -16.55 -19.37
CA PRO A 143 -2.71 -15.78 -20.62
C PRO A 143 -2.20 -14.36 -20.45
N GLU A 144 -2.61 -13.64 -19.40
CA GLU A 144 -2.13 -12.28 -19.11
C GLU A 144 -0.65 -12.28 -18.74
N LEU A 145 -0.20 -13.21 -17.90
CA LEU A 145 1.23 -13.36 -17.60
C LEU A 145 2.07 -13.72 -18.83
N LEU A 146 1.54 -14.53 -19.75
CA LEU A 146 2.24 -14.90 -20.97
C LEU A 146 2.52 -13.69 -21.88
N GLN A 147 1.74 -12.60 -21.76
CA GLN A 147 2.00 -11.36 -22.49
C GLN A 147 3.33 -10.70 -22.09
N LEU A 148 3.83 -10.98 -20.88
CA LEU A 148 5.16 -10.54 -20.43
C LEU A 148 6.31 -11.31 -21.09
N GLN A 149 6.02 -12.37 -21.86
CA GLN A 149 7.00 -13.19 -22.59
C GLN A 149 8.17 -13.67 -21.70
N ALA A 150 9.35 -13.93 -22.25
CA ALA A 150 10.53 -14.33 -21.48
C ALA A 150 11.22 -13.17 -20.73
N SER A 151 10.45 -12.18 -20.26
CA SER A 151 11.00 -11.03 -19.54
C SER A 151 11.37 -11.36 -18.08
N PRO A 152 12.31 -10.61 -17.48
CA PRO A 152 12.56 -10.65 -16.04
C PRO A 152 11.30 -10.37 -15.20
N ALA A 153 10.36 -9.56 -15.71
CA ALA A 153 9.10 -9.26 -15.04
C ALA A 153 8.23 -10.51 -14.88
N ARG A 154 8.13 -11.37 -15.92
CA ARG A 154 7.41 -12.65 -15.81
C ARG A 154 8.04 -13.55 -14.75
N LEU A 155 9.36 -13.71 -14.77
CA LEU A 155 10.08 -14.55 -13.81
C LEU A 155 9.84 -14.06 -12.37
N ARG A 156 9.85 -12.75 -12.16
CA ARG A 156 9.55 -12.13 -10.86
C ARG A 156 8.10 -12.38 -10.43
N ALA A 157 7.13 -12.20 -11.31
CA ALA A 157 5.73 -12.48 -11.03
C ALA A 157 5.49 -13.94 -10.63
N GLU A 158 6.07 -14.88 -11.37
CA GLU A 158 5.99 -16.31 -11.05
C GLU A 158 6.65 -16.66 -9.72
N ALA A 159 7.80 -16.06 -9.42
CA ALA A 159 8.48 -16.24 -8.14
C ALA A 159 7.61 -15.73 -6.98
N LEU A 160 6.99 -14.55 -7.12
CA LEU A 160 6.08 -13.98 -6.13
C LEU A 160 4.83 -14.87 -5.92
N ARG A 161 4.27 -15.45 -6.98
CA ARG A 161 3.15 -16.41 -6.87
C ARG A 161 3.54 -17.68 -6.11
N ARG A 162 4.71 -18.24 -6.41
CA ARG A 162 5.21 -19.43 -5.69
C ARG A 162 5.46 -19.12 -4.22
N TRP A 163 6.12 -17.99 -3.95
CA TRP A 163 6.37 -17.52 -2.60
C TRP A 163 5.07 -17.29 -1.81
N SER A 164 4.11 -16.58 -2.39
CA SER A 164 2.81 -16.31 -1.75
C SER A 164 2.04 -17.59 -1.39
N ARG A 165 2.04 -18.59 -2.29
CA ARG A 165 1.42 -19.89 -2.02
C ARG A 165 2.15 -20.66 -0.90
N ALA A 166 3.47 -20.58 -0.85
CA ALA A 166 4.25 -21.21 0.21
C ALA A 166 3.97 -20.56 1.57
N GLU A 167 3.88 -19.23 1.63
CA GLU A 167 3.53 -18.50 2.85
C GLU A 167 2.11 -18.84 3.33
N TYR A 168 1.14 -18.89 2.42
CA TYR A 168 -0.21 -19.36 2.75
C TYR A 168 -0.19 -20.77 3.35
N ALA A 169 0.51 -21.71 2.71
CA ALA A 169 0.60 -23.09 3.21
C ALA A 169 1.30 -23.15 4.58
N ARG A 170 2.31 -22.31 4.82
CA ARG A 170 3.03 -22.23 6.09
C ARG A 170 2.14 -21.73 7.23
N ILE A 171 1.31 -20.72 6.98
CA ILE A 171 0.46 -20.10 8.00
C ILE A 171 -0.80 -20.94 8.25
N PHE A 172 -1.48 -21.34 7.18
CA PHE A 172 -2.81 -21.95 7.27
C PHE A 172 -2.81 -23.47 7.07
N GLY A 173 -1.84 -24.02 6.33
CA GLY A 173 -1.89 -25.40 5.84
C GLY A 173 -1.88 -26.49 6.91
N ALA A 174 -1.28 -26.21 8.07
CA ALA A 174 -1.27 -27.15 9.19
C ALA A 174 -2.26 -26.76 10.30
N TRP A 175 -3.06 -25.70 10.13
CA TRP A 175 -3.98 -25.20 11.16
C TRP A 175 -5.24 -26.06 11.21
N SER A 176 -5.51 -26.64 12.38
CA SER A 176 -6.61 -27.59 12.58
C SER A 176 -7.83 -26.96 13.23
N GLU A 177 -7.65 -25.85 13.95
CA GLU A 177 -8.75 -25.21 14.65
C GLU A 177 -9.63 -24.42 13.67
N PRO A 178 -10.96 -24.37 13.88
CA PRO A 178 -11.83 -23.55 13.07
C PRO A 178 -11.41 -22.07 13.07
N LEU A 179 -11.42 -21.45 11.89
CA LEU A 179 -11.24 -20.01 11.74
C LEU A 179 -12.59 -19.30 11.88
N ASP A 180 -12.60 -18.11 12.47
CA ASP A 180 -13.77 -17.23 12.51
C ASP A 180 -13.93 -16.39 11.22
N PHE A 181 -13.14 -16.69 10.20
CA PHE A 181 -13.10 -16.00 8.90
C PHE A 181 -12.76 -16.97 7.75
N GLU A 182 -12.92 -16.51 6.51
CA GLU A 182 -12.60 -17.27 5.31
C GLU A 182 -11.08 -17.45 5.13
N GLY A 183 -10.57 -18.62 5.47
CA GLY A 183 -9.15 -18.97 5.32
C GLY A 183 -8.72 -19.41 3.91
N SER A 184 -9.38 -18.99 2.83
CA SER A 184 -9.10 -19.50 1.47
C SER A 184 -7.85 -18.87 0.83
N LEU A 185 -7.23 -19.58 -0.13
CA LEU A 185 -6.12 -19.03 -0.92
C LEU A 185 -6.55 -17.82 -1.77
N SER A 186 -7.83 -17.75 -2.16
CA SER A 186 -8.39 -16.60 -2.88
C SER A 186 -8.41 -15.36 -1.98
N ARG A 187 -8.96 -15.50 -0.76
CA ARG A 187 -8.98 -14.45 0.25
C ARG A 187 -7.57 -13.99 0.62
N TRP A 188 -6.64 -14.93 0.78
CA TRP A 188 -5.21 -14.64 0.98
C TRP A 188 -4.61 -13.79 -0.15
N THR A 189 -4.86 -14.20 -1.40
CA THR A 189 -4.33 -13.52 -2.58
C THR A 189 -4.88 -12.09 -2.71
N TRP A 190 -6.16 -11.90 -2.42
CA TRP A 190 -6.78 -10.58 -2.34
C TRP A 190 -6.14 -9.73 -1.23
N ALA A 191 -6.02 -10.27 -0.02
CA ALA A 191 -5.52 -9.51 1.13
C ALA A 191 -4.07 -9.06 0.93
N LEU A 192 -3.21 -9.95 0.41
CA LEU A 192 -1.84 -9.60 0.07
C LEU A 192 -1.76 -8.56 -1.05
N SER A 193 -2.66 -8.65 -2.03
CA SER A 193 -2.76 -7.64 -3.10
C SER A 193 -3.17 -6.27 -2.56
N ALA A 194 -4.11 -6.22 -1.62
CA ALA A 194 -4.50 -5.00 -0.93
C ALA A 194 -3.29 -4.38 -0.20
N VAL A 195 -2.55 -5.18 0.58
CA VAL A 195 -1.36 -4.69 1.29
C VAL A 195 -0.30 -4.15 0.32
N TRP A 196 0.05 -4.89 -0.73
CA TRP A 196 1.11 -4.49 -1.66
C TRP A 196 0.77 -3.25 -2.49
N SER A 197 -0.51 -3.05 -2.82
CA SER A 197 -0.93 -1.89 -3.61
C SER A 197 -1.18 -0.64 -2.77
N ARG A 198 -1.46 -0.76 -1.47
CA ARG A 198 -2.00 0.35 -0.66
C ARG A 198 -1.17 0.68 0.58
N SER A 199 -0.16 -0.13 0.93
CA SER A 199 0.65 0.13 2.12
C SER A 199 1.78 1.13 1.86
N PHE A 200 2.08 1.90 2.90
CA PHE A 200 3.17 2.85 2.97
C PHE A 200 4.33 2.25 3.76
N MET A 201 5.55 2.58 3.37
CA MET A 201 6.75 2.38 4.18
C MET A 201 7.10 3.71 4.85
N LEU A 202 7.21 3.70 6.17
CA LEU A 202 7.52 4.86 6.99
C LEU A 202 8.86 4.66 7.69
N GLY A 203 9.65 5.73 7.86
CA GLY A 203 10.96 5.70 8.53
C GLY A 203 12.16 5.67 7.58
N ALA A 204 13.36 5.88 8.12
CA ALA A 204 14.62 5.67 7.41
C ALA A 204 14.90 4.16 7.25
N VAL A 205 15.83 3.78 6.37
CA VAL A 205 16.14 2.38 6.03
C VAL A 205 16.31 1.50 7.28
N GLU A 206 16.94 2.03 8.35
CA GLU A 206 16.91 1.42 9.69
C GLU A 206 15.70 1.91 10.50
N GLY A 207 14.89 0.96 10.98
CA GLY A 207 13.67 1.27 11.73
C GLY A 207 12.44 1.59 10.87
N SER A 208 12.51 1.34 9.55
CA SER A 208 11.34 1.46 8.69
C SER A 208 10.26 0.44 9.07
N TRP A 209 9.01 0.86 9.03
CA TRP A 209 7.86 0.02 9.30
C TRP A 209 6.78 0.23 8.25
N ARG A 210 5.99 -0.81 8.00
CA ARG A 210 4.94 -0.81 6.99
C ARG A 210 3.57 -0.58 7.60
N VAL A 211 2.75 0.20 6.89
CA VAL A 211 1.42 0.57 7.37
C VAL A 211 0.40 0.62 6.24
N LEU A 212 -0.80 0.13 6.51
CA LEU A 212 -2.00 0.48 5.74
C LEU A 212 -2.71 1.57 6.54
N ALA A 213 -2.81 2.75 5.94
CA ALA A 213 -3.40 3.92 6.57
C ALA A 213 -4.73 4.23 5.89
N PRO A 214 -5.87 3.99 6.57
CA PRO A 214 -7.18 4.31 6.00
C PRO A 214 -7.25 5.75 5.52
N VAL A 215 -7.91 5.95 4.37
CA VAL A 215 -8.10 7.24 3.67
C VAL A 215 -6.84 7.74 2.98
N ALA A 216 -5.66 7.62 3.59
CA ALA A 216 -4.40 7.94 2.91
C ALA A 216 -4.18 7.04 1.70
N ASP A 217 -4.63 5.78 1.78
CA ASP A 217 -4.59 4.79 0.72
C ASP A 217 -5.58 5.01 -0.44
N LEU A 218 -6.46 6.02 -0.34
CA LEU A 218 -7.38 6.43 -1.41
C LEU A 218 -6.77 7.45 -2.38
N LEU A 219 -5.62 8.03 -2.04
CA LEU A 219 -4.95 8.95 -2.94
C LEU A 219 -4.16 8.18 -3.98
N ASN A 220 -4.42 8.48 -5.24
CA ASN A 220 -3.70 7.89 -6.36
C ASN A 220 -2.26 8.40 -6.42
N HIS A 221 -1.39 7.61 -7.06
CA HIS A 221 -0.06 8.06 -7.42
C HIS A 221 -0.14 9.01 -8.62
N ALA A 222 0.75 9.99 -8.68
CA ALA A 222 0.96 10.74 -9.90
C ALA A 222 1.73 9.85 -10.88
N SER A 223 1.09 9.46 -11.99
CA SER A 223 1.84 8.97 -13.16
C SER A 223 2.68 10.12 -13.69
N HIS A 224 3.89 9.82 -14.17
CA HIS A 224 4.85 10.77 -14.69
C HIS A 224 4.23 11.97 -15.44
N VAL A 225 4.59 13.17 -14.96
CA VAL A 225 4.79 14.43 -15.69
C VAL A 225 4.63 14.31 -17.21
N GLU A 226 3.59 14.92 -17.76
CA GLU A 226 3.55 15.27 -19.18
C GLU A 226 4.59 16.37 -19.46
N GLY A 227 5.51 16.12 -20.40
CA GLY A 227 6.45 17.16 -20.90
C GLY A 227 7.88 16.73 -21.20
N ALA A 228 8.28 15.46 -20.98
CA ALA A 228 9.56 14.98 -21.47
C ALA A 228 9.43 14.62 -22.96
N GLY A 229 9.64 15.60 -23.83
CA GLY A 229 9.91 15.34 -25.25
C GLY A 229 11.06 14.34 -25.39
N GLU A 230 10.95 13.48 -26.40
CA GLU A 230 11.99 12.52 -26.79
C GLU A 230 13.35 13.22 -26.90
N ALA A 231 14.21 13.05 -25.89
CA ALA A 231 15.61 13.38 -26.00
C ALA A 231 16.34 12.11 -26.45
N GLU A 232 16.75 12.13 -27.72
CA GLU A 232 17.61 11.14 -28.34
C GLU A 232 18.81 10.79 -27.44
N GLN A 233 19.17 9.51 -27.47
CA GLN A 233 20.41 8.97 -26.91
C GLN A 233 21.62 9.71 -27.51
N GLY A 234 22.33 10.47 -26.68
CA GLY A 234 23.61 11.04 -27.08
C GLY A 234 24.25 11.92 -26.02
N SER A 235 25.39 11.47 -25.51
CA SER A 235 26.42 12.21 -24.77
C SER A 235 26.11 12.69 -23.35
N GLU A 236 27.02 12.29 -22.45
CA GLU A 236 27.24 12.81 -21.11
C GLU A 236 27.38 14.33 -21.13
N GLN A 237 26.40 15.05 -20.56
CA GLN A 237 26.53 16.35 -19.88
C GLN A 237 25.16 16.74 -19.30
N GLY A 238 25.18 17.34 -18.11
CA GLY A 238 24.04 17.51 -17.19
C GLY A 238 22.70 17.85 -17.83
N LEU A 239 21.70 16.99 -17.58
CA LEU A 239 20.31 17.26 -17.89
C LEU A 239 19.74 18.18 -16.80
N GLU A 240 19.70 19.48 -17.06
CA GLU A 240 18.82 20.39 -16.31
C GLU A 240 17.38 19.95 -16.53
N LEU A 241 16.77 19.42 -15.47
CA LEU A 241 15.37 18.99 -15.42
C LEU A 241 14.45 20.16 -15.80
N GLY A 242 13.77 20.01 -16.94
CA GLY A 242 12.67 20.87 -17.35
C GLY A 242 11.61 20.92 -16.25
N ARG A 243 11.19 22.14 -15.91
CA ARG A 243 10.15 22.42 -14.91
C ARG A 243 8.83 21.80 -15.32
N SER A 244 8.48 20.72 -14.64
CA SER A 244 7.14 20.18 -14.58
C SER A 244 6.51 20.52 -13.24
N THR A 245 5.20 20.71 -13.24
CA THR A 245 4.43 21.01 -12.03
C THR A 245 4.55 19.82 -11.07
N PRO A 246 5.14 19.98 -9.88
CA PRO A 246 5.26 18.88 -8.94
C PRO A 246 3.86 18.45 -8.45
N PRO A 247 3.64 17.15 -8.17
CA PRO A 247 2.39 16.68 -7.58
C PRO A 247 2.11 17.35 -6.22
N ALA A 248 0.82 17.41 -5.90
CA ALA A 248 0.25 18.30 -4.90
C ALA A 248 0.52 17.94 -3.43
N ALA A 249 0.83 16.68 -3.10
CA ALA A 249 0.95 16.23 -1.71
C ALA A 249 2.26 15.48 -1.42
N LYS A 250 2.81 15.73 -0.24
CA LYS A 250 3.96 15.00 0.33
C LYS A 250 3.52 14.31 1.62
N MET A 251 4.07 13.12 1.81
CA MET A 251 3.94 12.38 3.06
C MET A 251 5.02 12.86 4.04
N GLU A 252 4.58 13.41 5.17
CA GLU A 252 5.47 13.74 6.29
C GLU A 252 4.89 13.12 7.56
N LEU A 253 5.62 12.16 8.14
CA LEU A 253 5.28 11.58 9.44
C LEU A 253 5.88 12.48 10.53
N HIS A 254 5.05 13.13 11.32
CA HIS A 254 5.50 13.88 12.50
C HIS A 254 5.41 12.99 13.74
N ALA A 255 6.55 12.48 14.21
CA ALA A 255 6.65 11.92 15.56
C ALA A 255 6.81 13.09 16.55
N ARG A 256 5.76 13.42 17.31
CA ARG A 256 5.83 14.46 18.35
C ARG A 256 6.15 13.81 19.68
N GLY A 257 7.44 13.54 19.92
CA GLY A 257 7.99 13.33 21.25
C GLY A 257 8.75 14.59 21.66
N ASP A 258 8.44 15.16 22.82
CA ASP A 258 9.12 16.35 23.32
C ASP A 258 10.65 16.16 23.37
N SER A 259 11.35 17.14 22.81
CA SER A 259 12.81 17.40 22.83
C SER A 259 13.69 16.84 21.70
N PRO A 260 14.50 17.70 21.02
CA PRO A 260 15.50 17.28 20.04
C PRO A 260 16.73 16.76 20.79
N ARG A 261 16.95 15.44 20.78
CA ARG A 261 18.27 14.89 21.10
C ARG A 261 18.86 14.22 19.88
N HIS A 262 19.91 14.86 19.40
CA HIS A 262 20.92 14.38 18.46
C HIS A 262 21.11 12.86 18.48
N TRP A 263 20.89 12.23 17.33
CA TRP A 263 21.41 10.90 17.04
C TRP A 263 22.90 11.07 16.66
N HIS A 264 23.78 10.99 17.65
CA HIS A 264 25.19 10.74 17.38
C HIS A 264 25.37 9.25 17.08
N SER A 265 25.83 8.97 15.85
CA SER A 265 26.47 7.72 15.49
C SER A 265 27.63 7.44 16.44
N ALA A 266 27.59 6.30 17.12
CA ALA A 266 28.76 5.66 17.67
C ALA A 266 28.88 4.29 17.02
N ALA A 267 29.59 4.24 15.89
CA ALA A 267 30.18 3.01 15.39
C ALA A 267 31.15 2.45 16.44
N GLY A 268 30.97 1.18 16.83
CA GLY A 268 31.94 0.51 17.69
C GLY A 268 31.52 -0.87 18.19
N ALA A 269 32.02 -1.89 17.51
CA ALA A 269 32.28 -3.26 17.99
C ALA A 269 31.13 -4.28 18.09
N ALA A 270 31.12 -5.15 17.08
CA ALA A 270 31.02 -6.62 17.15
C ALA A 270 30.27 -7.28 18.32
N GLY A 271 29.17 -7.98 17.99
CA GLY A 271 28.58 -9.00 18.84
C GLY A 271 27.33 -9.59 18.21
N ALA A 272 27.36 -10.88 17.88
CA ALA A 272 26.20 -11.63 17.41
C ALA A 272 25.08 -11.64 18.47
N GLY A 273 23.87 -11.30 18.05
CA GLY A 273 22.65 -11.40 18.86
C GLY A 273 21.49 -10.86 18.05
N GLY A 274 20.52 -11.72 17.73
CA GLY A 274 19.27 -11.29 17.11
C GLY A 274 18.50 -10.42 18.10
N GLU A 275 18.45 -9.13 17.83
CA GLU A 275 17.52 -8.23 18.49
C GLU A 275 16.25 -8.20 17.63
N SER A 276 15.18 -8.79 18.18
CA SER A 276 13.83 -8.56 17.72
C SER A 276 13.56 -7.06 17.76
N TYR A 277 13.27 -6.47 16.61
CA TYR A 277 12.80 -5.09 16.54
C TYR A 277 11.47 -5.00 17.31
N GLU A 278 11.53 -4.49 18.55
CA GLU A 278 10.34 -4.10 19.28
C GLU A 278 9.65 -3.01 18.47
N SER A 279 8.54 -3.37 17.84
CA SER A 279 7.61 -2.43 17.24
C SER A 279 7.17 -1.45 18.33
N LEU A 280 7.71 -0.23 18.31
CA LEU A 280 7.37 0.80 19.29
C LEU A 280 5.86 1.06 19.24
N PRO A 281 5.16 1.07 20.39
CA PRO A 281 3.73 1.32 20.43
C PRO A 281 3.45 2.77 20.05
N LEU A 282 2.76 2.96 18.93
CA LEU A 282 2.29 4.23 18.39
C LEU A 282 1.14 4.82 19.25
N SER A 283 1.41 5.10 20.53
CA SER A 283 0.33 5.46 21.45
C SER A 283 -0.28 6.85 21.19
N ASP A 284 0.39 7.75 20.45
CA ASP A 284 -0.14 9.07 20.06
C ASP A 284 0.23 9.53 18.62
N GLU A 285 0.82 8.65 17.81
CA GLU A 285 1.35 9.01 16.48
C GLU A 285 0.28 8.94 15.39
N ALA A 286 0.38 9.77 14.36
CA ALA A 286 -0.51 9.75 13.20
C ALA A 286 0.28 9.92 11.91
N LEU A 287 -0.09 9.17 10.87
CA LEU A 287 0.35 9.46 9.51
C LEU A 287 -0.36 10.72 9.05
N THR A 288 0.40 11.71 8.57
CA THR A 288 -0.14 12.95 8.05
C THR A 288 0.33 13.18 6.62
N LEU A 289 -0.58 13.64 5.77
CA LEU A 289 -0.27 14.10 4.42
C LEU A 289 -0.53 15.60 4.37
N VAL A 290 0.42 16.35 3.81
CA VAL A 290 0.31 17.80 3.66
C VAL A 290 0.49 18.20 2.20
N ALA A 291 -0.16 19.30 1.80
CA ALA A 291 0.01 19.87 0.48
C ALA A 291 1.43 20.42 0.32
N THR A 292 2.15 20.05 -0.75
CA THR A 292 3.48 20.59 -1.08
C THR A 292 3.39 21.91 -1.82
N ARG A 293 2.28 22.13 -2.52
CA ARG A 293 1.99 23.33 -3.31
C ARG A 293 0.54 23.73 -3.11
N GLU A 294 0.21 24.90 -3.63
CA GLU A 294 -1.18 25.29 -3.78
C GLU A 294 -1.88 24.36 -4.78
N VAL A 295 -3.15 24.05 -4.49
CA VAL A 295 -4.01 23.17 -5.30
C VAL A 295 -5.30 23.91 -5.56
N SER A 296 -5.68 24.07 -6.83
CA SER A 296 -6.94 24.73 -7.19
C SER A 296 -8.13 23.80 -6.94
N ALA A 297 -9.28 24.36 -6.60
CA ALA A 297 -10.54 23.63 -6.57
C ALA A 297 -10.77 22.82 -7.86
N GLY A 298 -11.12 21.55 -7.72
CA GLY A 298 -11.36 20.63 -8.84
C GLY A 298 -10.13 19.85 -9.31
N GLU A 299 -8.91 20.20 -8.89
CA GLU A 299 -7.71 19.42 -9.22
C GLU A 299 -7.68 18.07 -8.49
N GLU A 300 -7.15 17.04 -9.14
CA GLU A 300 -6.83 15.75 -8.50
C GLU A 300 -5.64 15.89 -7.55
N VAL A 301 -5.73 15.20 -6.41
CA VAL A 301 -4.71 15.22 -5.37
C VAL A 301 -4.02 13.86 -5.33
N HIS A 302 -2.74 13.87 -5.69
CA HIS A 302 -1.92 12.65 -5.78
C HIS A 302 -0.86 12.61 -4.67
N ILE A 303 -0.49 11.40 -4.25
CA ILE A 303 0.66 11.16 -3.37
C ILE A 303 1.94 11.01 -4.20
N LEU A 304 2.96 11.78 -3.81
CA LEU A 304 4.34 11.53 -4.21
C LEU A 304 5.05 10.68 -3.14
N LEU A 305 5.36 9.43 -3.47
CA LEU A 305 6.31 8.63 -2.72
C LEU A 305 7.72 9.04 -3.11
N LEU A 306 8.26 10.06 -2.45
CA LEU A 306 9.71 10.27 -2.47
C LEU A 306 10.33 9.14 -1.67
N GLN A 307 10.89 8.13 -2.36
CA GLN A 307 11.93 7.34 -1.73
C GLN A 307 13.02 8.34 -1.32
N LEU A 308 13.18 8.54 -0.02
CA LEU A 308 14.31 9.28 0.54
C LEU A 308 15.57 8.57 0.06
N ARG A 309 16.12 8.99 -1.07
CA ARG A 309 17.51 8.73 -1.40
C ARG A 309 18.31 9.54 -0.39
N ASP A 310 19.10 8.85 0.42
CA ASP A 310 19.99 9.47 1.39
C ASP A 310 20.80 10.56 0.68
N GLU A 311 20.86 11.77 1.22
CA GLU A 311 21.64 12.87 0.64
C GLU A 311 23.14 12.52 0.53
N ARG A 312 23.59 11.46 1.22
CA ARG A 312 24.93 10.88 1.08
C ARG A 312 25.23 10.35 -0.32
N ASP A 313 24.23 9.86 -1.06
CA ASP A 313 24.45 9.32 -2.41
C ASP A 313 24.76 10.41 -3.45
N ARG A 314 24.57 11.71 -3.11
CA ARG A 314 24.96 12.83 -3.98
C ARG A 314 26.43 13.22 -3.84
N ALA A 315 27.12 12.81 -2.78
CA ALA A 315 28.50 13.22 -2.52
C ALA A 315 29.56 12.32 -3.19
N GLU A 316 29.19 11.17 -3.74
CA GLU A 316 30.13 10.21 -4.36
C GLU A 316 30.16 10.24 -5.89
N ILE A 317 29.48 11.19 -6.52
CA ILE A 317 29.56 11.42 -7.99
C ILE A 317 30.16 12.81 -8.26
N GLU A 318 31.32 13.09 -7.68
CA GLU A 318 32.27 14.03 -8.28
C GLU A 318 33.53 13.24 -8.68
N PRO A 319 33.87 13.19 -9.98
CA PRO A 319 35.10 12.53 -10.40
C PRO A 319 36.30 13.36 -9.93
N ARG A 320 37.22 12.72 -9.20
CA ARG A 320 38.61 13.16 -9.11
C ARG A 320 39.36 12.79 -10.39
#